data_AF-G8P145-F1
#
_entry.id   AF-G8P145-F1
#
_cell.length_a   1.000
_cell.length_b   1.000
_cell.length_c   1.000
_cell.angle_alpha   90.00
_cell.angle_beta   90.00
_cell.angle_gamma   90.00
#
_symmetry.space_group_name_H-M   'P 1'
#
loop_
_entity.id
_entity.type
_entity.pdbx_description
1 polymer ?
#
loop_
_entity_poly.entity_id
_entity_poly.type
_entity_poly.pdbx_seq_one_letter_code
_entity_poly.pdbx_strand_id
1 'polypeptide(L)'
;MSVETWGMIGAGIAALAAGLFLVRARFAAASGAGRILVLGPVFEAVALAIFAAEHFLAARDLMGIVPRWLPGPLFWTYFVGAALLAAAVSFIAWRYVRWSAFLLALLFLIIVATVDLPNLPQHVHERLFWTLTVREMSFAGGAMVLAGSLWPRGRLAGATLRIVGRLFVVCAFIFYAIEHFLFPRFVPGVPLEKLTPAWVPAPTLIAYFVGITLLAAGVGLMIRRTRSIAAAGVGTVLLLLTIFFYVPILITEIHSPLSVEGVNYVGDTLLFAATALLAASGAD
;
A
#
# COMPACT_ATOMS: atom_id res chain seq x y z
N MET A 1 6.48 -21.77 13.50
CA MET A 1 6.26 -20.65 12.54
C MET A 1 6.87 -21.07 11.22
N SER A 2 6.19 -20.78 10.11
CA SER A 2 6.61 -21.26 8.79
C SER A 2 7.79 -20.45 8.24
N VAL A 3 8.46 -20.97 7.21
CA VAL A 3 9.62 -20.30 6.58
C VAL A 3 9.17 -19.02 5.88
N GLU A 4 7.97 -19.05 5.31
CA GLU A 4 7.29 -17.94 4.65
C GLU A 4 7.13 -16.75 5.61
N THR A 5 6.50 -16.98 6.78
CA THR A 5 6.29 -15.91 7.78
C THR A 5 7.60 -15.27 8.21
N TRP A 6 8.62 -16.09 8.53
CA TRP A 6 9.93 -15.57 8.95
C TRP A 6 10.63 -14.80 7.85
N GLY A 7 10.60 -15.29 6.62
CA GLY A 7 11.21 -14.63 5.47
C GLY A 7 10.56 -13.28 5.17
N MET A 8 9.23 -13.21 5.25
CA MET A 8 8.48 -11.97 5.05
C MET A 8 8.77 -10.94 6.15
N ILE A 9 8.71 -11.34 7.43
CA ILE A 9 9.05 -10.46 8.56
C ILE A 9 10.50 -9.98 8.45
N GLY A 10 11.43 -10.90 8.15
CA GLY A 10 12.85 -10.58 8.00
C GLY A 10 13.11 -9.59 6.86
N ALA A 11 12.48 -9.78 5.71
CA ALA A 11 12.57 -8.86 4.57
C ALA A 11 12.04 -7.47 4.93
N GLY A 12 10.88 -7.40 5.60
CA GLY A 12 10.30 -6.13 6.06
C GLY A 12 11.20 -5.39 7.06
N ILE A 13 11.71 -6.08 8.08
CA ILE A 13 12.61 -5.47 9.08
C ILE A 13 13.91 -4.99 8.44
N ALA A 14 14.51 -5.79 7.55
CA ALA A 14 15.74 -5.41 6.86
C ALA A 14 15.53 -4.18 5.96
N ALA A 15 14.43 -4.15 5.20
CA ALA A 15 14.04 -3.01 4.38
C ALA A 15 13.79 -1.75 5.22
N LEU A 16 13.11 -1.89 6.37
CA LEU A 16 12.83 -0.77 7.27
C LEU A 16 14.12 -0.20 7.85
N ALA A 17 15.01 -1.05 8.37
CA ALA A 17 16.28 -0.63 8.93
C ALA A 17 17.15 0.10 7.89
N ALA A 18 17.30 -0.49 6.70
CA ALA A 18 18.06 0.12 5.60
C ALA A 18 17.42 1.44 5.12
N GLY A 19 16.10 1.47 4.95
CA GLY A 19 15.36 2.63 4.50
C GLY A 19 15.44 3.81 5.49
N LEU A 20 15.23 3.55 6.79
CA LEU A 20 15.37 4.58 7.84
C LEU A 20 16.80 5.10 7.94
N PHE A 21 17.80 4.21 7.80
CA PHE A 21 19.20 4.62 7.78
C PHE A 21 19.50 5.53 6.58
N LEU A 22 19.09 5.16 5.37
CA LEU A 22 19.42 5.91 4.15
C LEU A 22 18.60 7.19 3.97
N VAL A 23 17.36 7.24 4.48
CA VAL A 23 16.52 8.44 4.41
C VAL A 23 16.91 9.52 5.42
N ARG A 24 17.75 9.22 6.42
CA ARG A 24 18.07 10.09 7.57
C ARG A 24 18.44 11.53 7.19
N ALA A 25 19.22 11.71 6.13
CA ALA A 25 19.65 13.04 5.69
C ALA A 25 18.48 13.86 5.13
N ARG A 26 17.62 13.23 4.32
CA ARG A 26 16.42 13.86 3.77
C ARG A 26 15.38 14.13 4.86
N PHE A 27 15.28 13.24 5.84
CA PHE A 27 14.44 13.42 7.01
C PHE A 27 14.89 14.61 7.87
N ALA A 28 16.19 14.70 8.15
CA ALA A 28 16.77 15.83 8.90
C ALA A 28 16.57 17.18 8.19
N ALA A 29 16.64 17.19 6.85
CA ALA A 29 16.40 18.38 6.04
C ALA A 29 14.91 18.78 5.93
N ALA A 30 13.98 17.87 6.23
CA ALA A 30 12.56 18.12 6.12
C ALA A 30 11.98 18.78 7.39
N SER A 31 10.90 19.55 7.22
CA SER A 31 10.18 20.22 8.29
C SER A 31 8.67 20.02 8.17
N GLY A 32 7.95 20.18 9.29
CA GLY A 32 6.50 20.02 9.37
C GLY A 32 6.01 18.69 8.79
N ALA A 33 4.97 18.74 7.96
CA ALA A 33 4.41 17.57 7.27
C ALA A 33 5.44 16.85 6.38
N GLY A 34 6.45 17.56 5.85
CA GLY A 34 7.48 17.00 4.99
C GLY A 34 8.29 15.89 5.65
N ARG A 35 8.44 15.90 6.98
CA ARG A 35 9.13 14.83 7.73
C ARG A 35 8.42 13.50 7.65
N ILE A 36 7.09 13.49 7.57
CA ILE A 36 6.34 12.25 7.42
C ILE A 36 6.32 11.85 5.94
N LEU A 37 6.10 12.81 5.04
CA LEU A 37 6.01 12.54 3.59
C LEU A 37 7.28 11.90 3.03
N VAL A 38 8.46 12.29 3.52
CA VAL A 38 9.75 11.72 3.06
C VAL A 38 9.90 10.24 3.39
N LEU A 39 9.11 9.71 4.32
CA LEU A 39 9.10 8.28 4.69
C LEU A 39 8.21 7.44 3.76
N GLY A 40 7.38 8.05 2.91
CA GLY A 40 6.49 7.34 1.98
C GLY A 40 7.21 6.26 1.15
N PRO A 41 8.29 6.59 0.41
CA PRO A 41 9.04 5.60 -0.36
C PRO A 41 9.69 4.51 0.51
N VAL A 42 10.04 4.82 1.76
CA VAL A 42 10.59 3.81 2.69
C VAL A 42 9.50 2.81 3.06
N PHE A 43 8.32 3.27 3.50
CA PHE A 43 7.21 2.39 3.86
C PHE A 43 6.69 1.58 2.68
N GLU A 44 6.65 2.17 1.48
CA GLU A 44 6.32 1.45 0.25
C GLU A 44 7.33 0.31 0.03
N ALA A 45 8.64 0.60 0.12
CA ALA A 45 9.67 -0.42 -0.04
C ALA A 45 9.60 -1.54 1.01
N VAL A 46 9.25 -1.22 2.26
CA VAL A 46 9.07 -2.25 3.31
C VAL A 46 7.96 -3.21 2.93
N ALA A 47 6.78 -2.70 2.55
CA ALA A 47 5.67 -3.56 2.15
C ALA A 47 5.99 -4.36 0.88
N LEU A 48 6.64 -3.74 -0.11
CA LEU A 48 7.08 -4.43 -1.32
C LEU A 48 8.09 -5.55 -1.02
N ALA A 49 8.99 -5.35 -0.06
CA ALA A 49 9.93 -6.39 0.36
C ALA A 49 9.23 -7.57 1.06
N ILE A 50 8.20 -7.28 1.87
CA ILE A 50 7.34 -8.30 2.49
C ILE A 50 6.65 -9.14 1.40
N PHE A 51 5.95 -8.50 0.46
CA PHE A 51 5.24 -9.20 -0.61
C PHE A 51 6.19 -9.91 -1.58
N ALA A 52 7.38 -9.34 -1.85
CA ALA A 52 8.39 -10.02 -2.64
C ALA A 52 8.82 -11.33 -1.99
N ALA A 53 9.08 -11.33 -0.67
CA ALA A 53 9.43 -12.54 0.06
C ALA A 53 8.30 -13.58 0.00
N GLU A 54 7.04 -13.16 0.12
CA GLU A 54 5.88 -14.04 -0.05
C GLU A 54 5.86 -14.68 -1.45
N HIS A 55 6.08 -13.89 -2.51
CA HIS A 55 6.14 -14.39 -3.89
C HIS A 55 7.26 -15.41 -4.12
N PHE A 56 8.35 -15.33 -3.37
CA PHE A 56 9.45 -16.31 -3.47
C PHE A 56 9.21 -17.57 -2.62
N LEU A 57 8.66 -17.41 -1.41
CA LEU A 57 8.55 -18.48 -0.42
C LEU A 57 7.21 -19.24 -0.52
N ALA A 58 6.11 -18.55 -0.85
CA ALA A 58 4.76 -19.09 -1.01
C ALA A 58 4.32 -19.15 -2.49
N ALA A 59 5.28 -19.22 -3.43
CA ALA A 59 5.00 -19.12 -4.87
C ALA A 59 3.96 -20.13 -5.37
N ARG A 60 3.96 -21.35 -4.81
CA ARG A 60 3.02 -22.42 -5.18
C ARG A 60 1.59 -22.16 -4.69
N ASP A 61 1.44 -21.43 -3.59
CA ASP A 61 0.12 -21.07 -3.07
C ASP A 61 -0.45 -19.89 -3.87
N LEU A 62 0.42 -18.95 -4.27
CA LEU A 62 0.03 -17.76 -5.03
C LEU A 62 -0.19 -18.02 -6.53
N MET A 63 0.41 -19.06 -7.12
CA MET A 63 0.32 -19.31 -8.57
C MET A 63 -1.11 -19.51 -9.07
N GLY A 64 -2.05 -19.88 -8.19
CA GLY A 64 -3.47 -20.01 -8.52
C GLY A 64 -4.17 -18.68 -8.84
N ILE A 65 -3.58 -17.54 -8.45
CA ILE A 65 -4.08 -16.20 -8.75
C ILE A 65 -3.80 -15.83 -10.22
N VAL A 66 -2.74 -16.39 -10.82
CA VAL A 66 -2.39 -16.09 -12.21
C VAL A 66 -3.52 -16.57 -13.15
N PRO A 67 -3.98 -15.72 -14.09
CA PRO A 67 -5.09 -16.09 -14.97
C PRO A 67 -4.82 -17.38 -15.75
N ARG A 68 -5.83 -18.27 -15.82
CA ARG A 68 -5.70 -19.61 -16.43
C ARG A 68 -5.25 -19.60 -17.90
N TRP A 69 -5.50 -18.51 -18.62
CA TRP A 69 -5.09 -18.35 -20.02
C TRP A 69 -3.60 -18.01 -20.18
N LEU A 70 -2.93 -17.57 -19.12
CA LEU A 70 -1.52 -17.21 -19.14
C LEU A 70 -0.66 -18.43 -18.76
N PRO A 71 0.16 -18.97 -19.68
CA PRO A 71 0.98 -20.14 -19.40
C PRO A 71 2.11 -19.82 -18.42
N GLY A 72 2.58 -20.85 -17.72
CA GLY A 72 3.68 -20.74 -16.76
C GLY A 72 3.34 -19.92 -15.50
N PRO A 73 2.26 -20.23 -14.78
CA PRO A 73 1.82 -19.43 -13.63
C PRO A 73 2.92 -19.24 -12.57
N LEU A 74 3.73 -20.27 -12.32
CA LEU A 74 4.84 -20.19 -11.36
C LEU A 74 5.95 -19.20 -11.80
N PHE A 75 6.22 -19.09 -13.11
CA PHE A 75 7.16 -18.10 -13.63
C PHE A 75 6.68 -16.69 -13.32
N TRP A 76 5.40 -16.40 -13.56
CA TRP A 76 4.82 -15.08 -13.31
C TRP A 76 4.83 -14.72 -11.83
N THR A 77 4.51 -15.67 -10.94
CA THR A 77 4.61 -15.45 -9.50
C THR A 77 6.03 -15.04 -9.08
N TYR A 78 7.07 -15.74 -9.55
CA TYR A 78 8.45 -15.35 -9.25
C TYR A 78 8.87 -14.04 -9.93
N PHE A 79 8.43 -13.79 -11.15
CA PHE A 79 8.70 -12.55 -11.88
C PHE A 79 8.14 -11.33 -11.14
N VAL A 80 6.89 -11.41 -10.66
CA VAL A 80 6.27 -10.37 -9.84
C VAL A 80 7.07 -10.16 -8.56
N GLY A 81 7.43 -11.23 -7.84
CA GLY A 81 8.30 -11.13 -6.66
C GLY A 81 9.62 -10.40 -6.93
N ALA A 82 10.28 -10.71 -8.05
CA ALA A 82 11.52 -10.03 -8.46
C ALA A 82 11.29 -8.55 -8.81
N ALA A 83 10.19 -8.21 -9.47
CA ALA A 83 9.84 -6.83 -9.79
C ALA A 83 9.54 -6.00 -8.52
N LEU A 84 8.80 -6.56 -7.56
CA LEU A 84 8.52 -5.92 -6.27
C LEU A 84 9.82 -5.69 -5.48
N LEU A 85 10.70 -6.70 -5.41
CA LEU A 85 12.00 -6.56 -4.74
C LEU A 85 12.89 -5.50 -5.41
N ALA A 86 12.95 -5.49 -6.73
CA ALA A 86 13.71 -4.48 -7.48
C ALA A 86 13.18 -3.06 -7.23
N ALA A 87 11.86 -2.88 -7.15
CA ALA A 87 11.25 -1.61 -6.79
C ALA A 87 11.61 -1.19 -5.35
N ALA A 88 11.50 -2.11 -4.38
CA ALA A 88 11.87 -1.87 -2.99
C ALA A 88 13.33 -1.41 -2.83
N VAL A 89 14.27 -2.13 -3.47
CA VAL A 89 15.70 -1.77 -3.47
C VAL A 89 15.93 -0.40 -4.11
N SER A 90 15.28 -0.12 -5.25
CA SER A 90 15.36 1.20 -5.92
C SER A 90 14.91 2.33 -5.00
N PHE A 91 13.81 2.15 -4.27
CA PHE A 91 13.24 3.18 -3.39
C PHE A 91 14.11 3.43 -2.15
N ILE A 92 14.64 2.36 -1.54
CA ILE A 92 15.57 2.43 -0.41
C ILE A 92 16.89 3.09 -0.81
N ALA A 93 17.50 2.64 -1.91
CA ALA A 93 18.76 3.19 -2.43
C ALA A 93 18.58 4.55 -3.12
N TRP A 94 17.34 5.00 -3.29
CA TRP A 94 16.95 6.19 -4.05
C TRP A 94 17.56 6.24 -5.46
N ARG A 95 17.63 5.09 -6.14
CA ARG A 95 18.27 4.92 -7.44
C ARG A 95 17.28 4.34 -8.45
N TYR A 96 17.12 5.00 -9.59
CA TYR A 96 16.14 4.66 -10.64
C TYR A 96 14.65 4.77 -10.23
N VAL A 97 14.36 5.39 -9.08
CA VAL A 97 13.00 5.55 -8.50
C VAL A 97 11.94 5.96 -9.52
N ARG A 98 12.24 6.92 -10.41
CA ARG A 98 11.30 7.35 -11.46
C ARG A 98 10.78 6.20 -12.31
N TRP A 99 11.68 5.34 -12.79
CA TRP A 99 11.32 4.22 -13.66
C TRP A 99 10.74 3.06 -12.85
N SER A 100 11.32 2.75 -11.69
CA SER A 100 10.80 1.71 -10.83
C SER A 100 9.37 1.99 -10.36
N ALA A 101 9.05 3.24 -9.98
CA ALA A 101 7.70 3.63 -9.61
C ALA A 101 6.73 3.61 -10.80
N PHE A 102 7.19 4.00 -12.00
CA PHE A 102 6.37 3.90 -13.21
C PHE A 102 6.05 2.44 -13.57
N LEU A 103 7.05 1.55 -13.53
CA LEU A 103 6.88 0.14 -13.82
C LEU A 103 6.06 -0.57 -12.74
N LEU A 104 6.20 -0.19 -11.47
CA LEU A 104 5.38 -0.68 -10.37
C LEU A 104 3.91 -0.29 -10.55
N ALA A 105 3.64 0.98 -10.90
CA ALA A 105 2.29 1.42 -11.23
C ALA A 105 1.70 0.63 -12.40
N LEU A 106 2.49 0.44 -13.47
CA LEU A 106 2.07 -0.36 -14.62
C LEU A 106 1.79 -1.81 -14.24
N LEU A 107 2.63 -2.41 -13.37
CA LEU A 107 2.44 -3.77 -12.87
C LEU A 107 1.10 -3.92 -12.16
N PHE A 108 0.78 -3.05 -11.18
CA PHE A 108 -0.51 -3.09 -10.49
C PHE A 108 -1.70 -2.88 -11.45
N LEU A 109 -1.59 -1.98 -12.42
CA LEU A 109 -2.65 -1.78 -13.42
C LEU A 109 -2.81 -2.97 -14.36
N ILE A 110 -1.73 -3.68 -14.69
CA ILE A 110 -1.80 -4.94 -15.44
C ILE A 110 -2.52 -6.00 -14.61
N ILE A 111 -2.22 -6.12 -13.31
CA ILE A 111 -2.92 -7.06 -12.42
C ILE A 111 -4.42 -6.74 -12.39
N VAL A 112 -4.80 -5.48 -12.14
CA VAL A 112 -6.22 -5.06 -12.20
C VAL A 112 -6.85 -5.41 -13.56
N ALA A 113 -6.16 -5.14 -14.66
CA ALA A 113 -6.69 -5.38 -16.01
C ALA A 113 -6.81 -6.87 -16.38
N THR A 114 -5.95 -7.72 -15.83
CA THR A 114 -5.83 -9.13 -16.24
C THR A 114 -6.36 -10.13 -15.21
N VAL A 115 -6.47 -9.72 -13.94
CA VAL A 115 -6.97 -10.51 -12.82
C VAL A 115 -8.32 -9.96 -12.38
N ASP A 116 -8.41 -8.70 -11.95
CA ASP A 116 -9.65 -8.20 -11.34
C ASP A 116 -10.77 -8.02 -12.37
N LEU A 117 -10.54 -7.23 -13.43
CA LEU A 117 -11.57 -6.90 -14.41
C LEU A 117 -12.20 -8.13 -15.08
N PRO A 118 -11.46 -9.20 -15.45
CA PRO A 118 -12.06 -10.42 -15.97
C PRO A 118 -12.93 -11.16 -14.96
N ASN A 119 -12.61 -11.08 -13.66
CA ASN A 119 -13.37 -11.71 -12.59
C ASN A 119 -14.56 -10.87 -12.08
N LEU A 120 -14.64 -9.60 -12.48
CA LEU A 120 -15.70 -8.66 -12.06
C LEU A 120 -17.13 -9.18 -12.25
N PRO A 121 -17.54 -9.78 -13.38
CA PRO A 121 -18.93 -10.23 -13.56
C PRO A 121 -19.37 -11.29 -12.54
N GLN A 122 -18.44 -12.10 -12.04
CA GLN A 122 -18.72 -13.17 -11.08
C GLN A 122 -18.78 -12.64 -9.65
N HIS A 123 -17.99 -11.61 -9.33
CA HIS A 123 -17.79 -11.13 -7.96
C HIS A 123 -18.32 -9.70 -7.75
N VAL A 124 -19.15 -9.17 -8.68
CA VAL A 124 -19.66 -7.78 -8.64
C VAL A 124 -20.43 -7.46 -7.36
N HIS A 125 -21.01 -8.47 -6.71
CA HIS A 125 -21.77 -8.34 -5.46
C HIS A 125 -20.90 -8.50 -4.20
N GLU A 126 -19.61 -8.85 -4.37
CA GLU A 126 -18.72 -9.16 -3.27
C GLU A 126 -17.92 -7.94 -2.84
N ARG A 127 -18.10 -7.55 -1.58
CA ARG A 127 -17.41 -6.40 -0.98
C ARG A 127 -15.89 -6.55 -0.99
N LEU A 128 -15.39 -7.74 -0.64
CA LEU A 128 -13.95 -7.99 -0.58
C LEU A 128 -13.30 -7.85 -1.96
N PHE A 129 -13.93 -8.35 -3.01
CA PHE A 129 -13.46 -8.21 -4.38
C PHE A 129 -13.24 -6.73 -4.76
N TRP A 130 -14.24 -5.88 -4.50
CA TRP A 130 -14.10 -4.43 -4.72
C TRP A 130 -13.03 -3.79 -3.85
N THR A 131 -12.92 -4.21 -2.59
CA THR A 131 -11.88 -3.72 -1.68
C THR A 131 -10.49 -4.00 -2.22
N LEU A 132 -10.22 -5.22 -2.69
CA LEU A 132 -8.93 -5.63 -3.25
C LEU A 132 -8.66 -4.93 -4.59
N THR A 133 -9.66 -4.82 -5.47
CA THR A 133 -9.50 -4.11 -6.75
C THR A 133 -9.14 -2.63 -6.54
N VAL A 134 -9.87 -1.95 -5.64
CA VAL A 134 -9.60 -0.55 -5.28
C VAL A 134 -8.25 -0.40 -4.59
N ARG A 135 -7.83 -1.40 -3.79
CA ARG A 135 -6.52 -1.44 -3.14
C ARG A 135 -5.41 -1.38 -4.18
N GLU A 136 -5.45 -2.27 -5.16
CA GLU A 136 -4.44 -2.35 -6.22
C GLU A 136 -4.39 -1.09 -7.08
N MET A 137 -5.56 -0.55 -7.45
CA MET A 137 -5.65 0.74 -8.13
C MET A 137 -5.04 1.88 -7.30
N SER A 138 -5.24 1.87 -5.98
CA SER A 138 -4.67 2.90 -5.09
C SER A 138 -3.15 2.81 -5.03
N PHE A 139 -2.58 1.59 -4.94
CA PHE A 139 -1.15 1.35 -4.93
C PHE A 139 -0.50 1.78 -6.25
N ALA A 140 -1.15 1.46 -7.37
CA ALA A 140 -0.77 2.02 -8.66
C ALA A 140 -0.76 3.56 -8.61
N GLY A 141 -1.81 4.16 -8.05
CA GLY A 141 -1.93 5.60 -7.90
C GLY A 141 -0.78 6.24 -7.13
N GLY A 142 -0.40 5.71 -5.96
CA GLY A 142 0.74 6.18 -5.18
C GLY A 142 2.05 6.16 -5.98
N ALA A 143 2.33 5.03 -6.63
CA ALA A 143 3.51 4.85 -7.47
C ALA A 143 3.50 5.79 -8.70
N MET A 144 2.35 6.03 -9.33
CA MET A 144 2.21 7.01 -10.42
C MET A 144 2.56 8.43 -9.95
N VAL A 145 2.11 8.84 -8.77
CA VAL A 145 2.40 10.18 -8.23
C VAL A 145 3.90 10.33 -7.94
N LEU A 146 4.53 9.32 -7.35
CA LEU A 146 5.98 9.29 -7.13
C LEU A 146 6.74 9.38 -8.46
N ALA A 147 6.42 8.53 -9.43
CA ALA A 147 7.03 8.54 -10.77
C ALA A 147 6.89 9.90 -11.46
N GLY A 148 5.67 10.46 -11.43
CA GLY A 148 5.35 11.75 -12.04
C GLY A 148 6.05 12.93 -11.37
N SER A 149 6.29 12.88 -10.06
CA SER A 149 7.05 13.92 -9.34
C SER A 149 8.54 13.95 -9.68
N LEU A 150 9.10 12.82 -10.14
CA LEU A 150 10.49 12.68 -10.52
C LEU A 150 10.70 12.81 -12.04
N TRP A 151 9.62 12.98 -12.81
CA TRP A 151 9.68 13.15 -14.25
C TRP A 151 10.24 14.54 -14.64
N PRO A 152 10.97 14.68 -15.77
CA PRO A 152 11.47 15.98 -16.21
C PRO A 152 10.36 17.04 -16.28
N ARG A 153 10.63 18.21 -15.68
CA ARG A 153 9.69 19.34 -15.62
C ARG A 153 9.28 19.77 -17.04
N GLY A 154 8.02 20.19 -17.20
CA GLY A 154 7.45 20.64 -18.48
C GLY A 154 6.91 19.53 -19.39
N ARG A 155 7.15 18.24 -19.06
CA ARG A 155 6.55 17.12 -19.80
C ARG A 155 5.13 16.85 -19.30
N LEU A 156 4.18 16.78 -20.23
CA LEU A 156 2.78 16.42 -19.94
C LEU A 156 2.67 15.08 -19.21
N ALA A 157 3.47 14.08 -19.60
CA ALA A 157 3.46 12.75 -18.97
C ALA A 157 3.59 12.80 -17.43
N GLY A 158 4.51 13.59 -16.89
CA GLY A 158 4.70 13.71 -15.44
C GLY A 158 3.55 14.43 -14.74
N ALA A 159 2.88 15.37 -15.40
CA ALA A 159 1.68 16.01 -14.90
C ALA A 159 0.50 15.03 -14.90
N THR A 160 0.28 14.32 -16.01
CA THR A 160 -0.77 13.31 -16.15
C THR A 160 -0.64 12.20 -15.12
N LEU A 161 0.57 11.65 -14.93
CA LEU A 161 0.83 10.62 -13.91
C LEU A 161 0.44 11.09 -12.51
N ARG A 162 0.79 12.32 -12.13
CA ARG A 162 0.41 12.87 -10.81
C ARG A 162 -1.09 13.11 -10.68
N ILE A 163 -1.75 13.58 -11.73
CA ILE A 163 -3.20 13.87 -11.69
C ILE A 163 -3.99 12.56 -11.60
N VAL A 164 -3.73 11.62 -12.52
CA VAL A 164 -4.43 10.33 -12.55
C VAL A 164 -4.11 9.51 -11.31
N GLY A 165 -2.84 9.46 -10.88
CA GLY A 165 -2.46 8.73 -9.68
C GLY A 165 -3.14 9.28 -8.41
N ARG A 166 -3.20 10.61 -8.26
CA ARG A 166 -3.95 11.21 -7.14
C ARG A 166 -5.44 10.91 -7.21
N LEU A 167 -6.03 10.89 -8.41
CA LEU A 167 -7.44 10.56 -8.57
C LEU A 167 -7.72 9.13 -8.07
N PHE A 168 -6.88 8.15 -8.42
CA PHE A 168 -7.03 6.78 -7.89
C PHE A 168 -6.95 6.73 -6.37
N VAL A 169 -5.98 7.44 -5.76
CA VAL A 169 -5.87 7.50 -4.29
C VAL A 169 -7.09 8.17 -3.65
N VAL A 170 -7.60 9.26 -4.23
CA VAL A 170 -8.81 9.96 -3.72
C VAL A 170 -10.05 9.09 -3.83
N CYS A 171 -10.25 8.41 -4.97
CA CYS A 171 -11.35 7.47 -5.14
C CYS A 171 -11.27 6.35 -4.10
N ALA A 172 -10.09 5.79 -3.85
CA ALA A 172 -9.88 4.76 -2.83
C ALA A 172 -10.18 5.28 -1.42
N PHE A 173 -9.76 6.50 -1.08
CA PHE A 173 -10.07 7.10 0.22
C PHE A 173 -11.56 7.29 0.44
N ILE A 174 -12.29 7.79 -0.57
CA ILE A 174 -13.74 7.97 -0.47
C ILE A 174 -14.43 6.61 -0.36
N PHE A 175 -14.05 5.64 -1.20
CA PHE A 175 -14.60 4.29 -1.17
C PHE A 175 -14.37 3.63 0.19
N TYR A 176 -13.13 3.62 0.71
CA TYR A 176 -12.84 3.04 2.02
C TYR A 176 -13.49 3.83 3.16
N ALA A 177 -13.63 5.15 3.06
CA ALA A 177 -14.40 5.90 4.07
C ALA A 177 -15.84 5.38 4.18
N ILE A 178 -16.51 5.15 3.05
CA ILE A 178 -17.85 4.57 3.00
C ILE A 178 -17.85 3.17 3.63
N GLU A 179 -16.88 2.32 3.28
CA GLU A 179 -16.74 0.97 3.86
C GLU A 179 -16.61 1.00 5.39
N HIS A 180 -15.84 1.95 5.94
CA HIS A 180 -15.69 2.08 7.40
C HIS A 180 -16.97 2.56 8.09
N PHE A 181 -17.81 3.35 7.41
CA PHE A 181 -19.11 3.76 7.95
C PHE A 181 -20.15 2.64 7.89
N LEU A 182 -20.15 1.85 6.82
CA LEU A 182 -21.10 0.75 6.62
C LEU A 182 -20.73 -0.49 7.43
N PHE A 183 -19.43 -0.77 7.60
CA PHE A 183 -18.92 -1.99 8.22
C PHE A 183 -17.91 -1.71 9.35
N PRO A 184 -18.29 -0.98 10.41
CA PRO A 184 -17.35 -0.51 11.43
C PRO A 184 -16.79 -1.61 12.37
N ARG A 185 -17.14 -2.89 12.14
CA ARG A 185 -16.65 -4.02 12.93
C ARG A 185 -15.31 -4.57 12.43
N PHE A 186 -14.98 -4.36 11.15
CA PHE A 186 -13.70 -4.79 10.58
C PHE A 186 -12.57 -3.90 11.10
N VAL A 187 -11.35 -4.46 11.16
CA VAL A 187 -10.17 -3.69 11.56
C VAL A 187 -10.00 -2.53 10.57
N PRO A 188 -9.88 -1.29 11.04
CA PRO A 188 -9.81 -0.15 10.15
C PRO A 188 -8.44 -0.06 9.42
N GLY A 189 -8.41 0.59 8.26
CA GLY A 189 -7.24 0.66 7.37
C GLY A 189 -7.65 0.32 5.93
N VAL A 190 -7.14 -0.79 5.40
CA VAL A 190 -7.74 -1.43 4.22
C VAL A 190 -8.90 -2.30 4.73
N PRO A 191 -10.15 -2.12 4.25
CA PRO A 191 -11.36 -2.74 4.84
C PRO A 191 -11.50 -4.23 4.47
N LEU A 192 -10.51 -5.02 4.88
CA LEU A 192 -10.43 -6.47 4.68
C LEU A 192 -11.33 -7.22 5.69
N GLU A 193 -11.28 -8.55 5.69
CA GLU A 193 -12.22 -9.38 6.45
C GLU A 193 -11.88 -9.56 7.94
N LYS A 194 -10.68 -9.16 8.39
CA LYS A 194 -10.31 -9.28 9.81
C LYS A 194 -11.23 -8.41 10.66
N LEU A 195 -11.86 -9.03 11.66
CA LEU A 195 -12.65 -8.32 12.66
C LEU A 195 -11.74 -7.63 13.68
N THR A 196 -12.20 -6.48 14.17
CA THR A 196 -11.48 -5.75 15.22
C THR A 196 -11.36 -6.62 16.48
N PRO A 197 -10.14 -6.89 16.99
CA PRO A 197 -9.97 -7.73 18.16
C PRO A 197 -10.67 -7.19 19.40
N ALA A 198 -11.10 -8.08 20.29
CA ALA A 198 -11.84 -7.72 21.51
C ALA A 198 -11.04 -6.83 22.50
N TRP A 199 -9.71 -6.82 22.41
CA TRP A 199 -8.85 -5.98 23.24
C TRP A 199 -8.84 -4.51 22.80
N VAL A 200 -9.31 -4.19 21.59
CA VAL A 200 -9.38 -2.80 21.11
C VAL A 200 -10.62 -2.12 21.72
N PRO A 201 -10.46 -1.01 22.45
CA PRO A 201 -11.59 -0.29 23.01
C PRO A 201 -12.38 0.44 21.92
N ALA A 202 -13.71 0.48 22.04
CA ALA A 202 -14.61 1.25 21.17
C ALA A 202 -14.34 1.07 19.65
N PRO A 203 -14.35 -0.17 19.13
CA PRO A 203 -13.97 -0.48 17.74
C PRO A 203 -14.75 0.34 16.71
N THR A 204 -16.06 0.52 16.91
CA THR A 204 -16.92 1.31 16.02
C THR A 204 -16.51 2.78 15.94
N LEU A 205 -16.12 3.39 17.07
CA LEU A 205 -15.72 4.79 17.11
C LEU A 205 -14.40 5.00 16.35
N ILE A 206 -13.47 4.06 16.49
CA ILE A 206 -12.18 4.09 15.78
C ILE A 206 -12.41 3.91 14.28
N ALA A 207 -13.27 2.98 13.87
CA ALA A 207 -13.61 2.81 12.47
C ALA A 207 -14.19 4.09 11.86
N TYR A 208 -15.13 4.76 12.54
CA TYR A 208 -15.68 6.04 12.10
C TYR A 208 -14.63 7.16 12.06
N PHE A 209 -13.73 7.22 13.05
CA PHE A 209 -12.62 8.17 13.03
C PHE A 209 -11.71 7.98 11.80
N VAL A 210 -11.38 6.73 11.47
CA VAL A 210 -10.58 6.41 10.28
C VAL A 210 -11.35 6.75 9.00
N GLY A 211 -12.65 6.43 8.94
CA GLY A 211 -13.51 6.81 7.81
C GLY A 211 -13.59 8.32 7.58
N ILE A 212 -13.78 9.11 8.65
CA ILE A 212 -13.78 10.59 8.59
C ILE A 212 -12.41 11.09 8.12
N THR A 213 -11.32 10.51 8.63
CA THR A 213 -9.97 10.91 8.25
C THR A 213 -9.72 10.64 6.76
N LEU A 214 -10.11 9.47 6.26
CA LEU A 214 -9.99 9.12 4.84
C LEU A 214 -10.82 10.06 3.97
N LEU A 215 -12.09 10.32 4.34
CA LEU A 215 -12.96 11.22 3.59
C LEU A 215 -12.41 12.66 3.55
N ALA A 216 -12.00 13.19 4.70
CA ALA A 216 -11.41 14.52 4.81
C ALA A 216 -10.10 14.62 4.03
N ALA A 217 -9.26 13.58 4.07
CA ALA A 217 -8.02 13.54 3.30
C ALA A 217 -8.27 13.43 1.80
N GLY A 218 -9.29 12.69 1.36
CA GLY A 218 -9.70 12.61 -0.04
C GLY A 218 -10.07 13.99 -0.61
N VAL A 219 -10.89 14.75 0.13
CA VAL A 219 -11.21 16.15 -0.21
C VAL A 219 -9.95 17.04 -0.14
N GLY A 220 -9.15 16.88 0.91
CA GLY A 220 -7.91 17.65 1.11
C GLY A 220 -6.86 17.43 0.01
N LEU A 221 -6.78 16.23 -0.56
CA LEU A 221 -5.88 15.92 -1.67
C LEU A 221 -6.24 16.65 -2.98
N MET A 222 -7.49 17.07 -3.14
CA MET A 222 -7.93 17.84 -4.30
C MET A 222 -7.55 19.33 -4.17
N ILE A 223 -7.30 19.81 -2.96
CA ILE A 223 -7.00 21.22 -2.69
C ILE A 223 -5.47 21.41 -2.54
N ARG A 224 -4.88 22.27 -3.38
CA ARG A 224 -3.41 22.45 -3.41
C ARG A 224 -2.81 22.83 -2.06
N ARG A 225 -3.49 23.69 -1.32
CA ARG A 225 -3.00 24.24 -0.05
C ARG A 225 -2.97 23.21 1.08
N THR A 226 -3.87 22.23 1.07
CA THR A 226 -4.01 21.26 2.17
C THR A 226 -3.43 19.89 1.84
N ARG A 227 -3.08 19.62 0.57
CA ARG A 227 -2.56 18.34 0.06
C ARG A 227 -1.52 17.68 0.95
N SER A 228 -0.46 18.40 1.30
CA SER A 228 0.66 17.85 2.08
C SER A 228 0.25 17.50 3.51
N ILE A 229 -0.62 18.30 4.12
CA ILE A 229 -1.14 18.06 5.47
C ILE A 229 -2.14 16.89 5.46
N ALA A 230 -3.03 16.83 4.46
CA ALA A 230 -3.99 15.75 4.29
C ALA A 230 -3.30 14.39 4.13
N ALA A 231 -2.33 14.32 3.20
CA ALA A 231 -1.52 13.13 2.96
C ALA A 231 -0.72 12.70 4.21
N ALA A 232 -0.05 13.64 4.86
CA ALA A 232 0.72 13.35 6.07
C ALA A 232 -0.18 12.88 7.23
N GLY A 233 -1.34 13.51 7.41
CA GLY A 233 -2.30 13.16 8.47
C GLY A 233 -2.84 11.75 8.29
N VAL A 234 -3.42 11.44 7.13
CA VAL A 234 -3.99 10.11 6.87
C VAL A 234 -2.92 9.03 6.81
N GLY A 235 -1.75 9.30 6.21
CA GLY A 235 -0.61 8.38 6.22
C GLY A 235 -0.10 8.10 7.64
N THR A 236 -0.11 9.10 8.53
CA THR A 236 0.23 8.91 9.95
C THR A 236 -0.80 8.03 10.65
N VAL A 237 -2.10 8.27 10.45
CA VAL A 237 -3.16 7.42 11.04
C VAL A 237 -3.01 5.97 10.58
N LEU A 238 -2.82 5.73 9.29
CA LEU A 238 -2.63 4.38 8.74
C LEU A 238 -1.35 3.71 9.26
N LEU A 239 -0.26 4.47 9.43
CA LEU A 239 0.97 3.98 10.06
C LEU A 239 0.74 3.59 11.53
N LEU A 240 0.01 4.41 12.28
CA LEU A 240 -0.35 4.10 13.67
C LEU A 240 -1.23 2.85 13.75
N LEU A 241 -2.18 2.66 12.84
CA LEU A 241 -2.96 1.41 12.77
C LEU A 241 -2.05 0.23 12.46
N THR A 242 -1.10 0.36 11.53
CA THR A 242 -0.12 -0.69 11.23
C THR A 242 0.62 -1.12 12.49
N ILE A 243 1.14 -0.16 13.26
CA ILE A 243 1.96 -0.43 14.46
C ILE A 243 1.12 -0.93 15.64
N PHE A 244 -0.04 -0.32 15.91
CA PHE A 244 -0.80 -0.58 17.13
C PHE A 244 -1.93 -1.59 16.96
N PHE A 245 -2.30 -1.95 15.74
CA PHE A 245 -3.36 -2.92 15.46
C PHE A 245 -2.79 -4.12 14.75
N TYR A 246 -2.22 -3.91 13.56
CA TYR A 246 -1.82 -5.02 12.70
C TYR A 246 -0.57 -5.76 13.19
N VAL A 247 0.42 -5.07 13.76
CA VAL A 247 1.57 -5.75 14.38
C VAL A 247 1.15 -6.57 15.61
N PRO A 248 0.34 -6.06 16.57
CA PRO A 248 -0.21 -6.89 17.64
C PRO A 248 -1.05 -8.07 17.14
N ILE A 249 -1.89 -7.88 16.12
CA ILE A 249 -2.65 -8.98 15.48
C ILE A 249 -1.70 -10.04 14.94
N LEU A 250 -0.66 -9.65 14.21
CA LEU A 250 0.37 -10.57 13.73
C LEU A 250 1.03 -11.32 14.88
N ILE A 251 1.41 -10.64 15.97
CA ILE A 251 2.03 -11.28 17.15
C ILE A 251 1.10 -12.35 17.74
N THR A 252 -0.22 -12.09 17.81
CA THR A 252 -1.18 -13.08 18.31
C THR A 252 -1.35 -14.28 17.38
N GLU A 253 -1.22 -14.07 16.07
CA GLU A 253 -1.39 -15.10 15.03
C GLU A 253 -0.07 -15.77 14.63
N ILE A 254 1.06 -15.39 15.23
CA ILE A 254 2.39 -15.75 14.72
C ILE A 254 2.66 -17.28 14.78
N HIS A 255 1.98 -17.97 15.70
CA HIS A 255 2.03 -19.42 15.86
C HIS A 255 0.81 -20.13 15.25
N SER A 256 -0.13 -19.39 14.65
CA SER A 256 -1.32 -19.95 14.01
C SER A 256 -1.08 -20.22 12.52
N PRO A 257 -1.94 -21.01 11.86
CA PRO A 257 -1.93 -21.19 10.42
C PRO A 257 -2.15 -19.88 9.64
N LEU A 258 -2.66 -18.83 10.30
CA LEU A 258 -2.97 -17.52 9.71
C LEU A 258 -1.78 -16.54 9.80
N SER A 259 -0.60 -17.03 10.17
CA SER A 259 0.60 -16.18 10.34
C SER A 259 1.00 -15.43 9.06
N VAL A 260 0.90 -16.06 7.87
CA VAL A 260 1.14 -15.39 6.58
C VAL A 260 0.09 -14.30 6.33
N GLU A 261 -1.19 -14.59 6.56
CA GLU A 261 -2.28 -13.61 6.45
C GLU A 261 -2.07 -12.42 7.41
N GLY A 262 -1.62 -12.69 8.63
CA GLY A 262 -1.23 -11.68 9.61
C GLY A 262 -0.14 -10.72 9.10
N VAL A 263 0.88 -11.26 8.41
CA VAL A 263 1.92 -10.43 7.79
C VAL A 263 1.37 -9.65 6.60
N ASN A 264 0.48 -10.24 5.80
CA ASN A 264 -0.18 -9.55 4.68
C ASN A 264 -1.00 -8.35 5.15
N TYR A 265 -1.72 -8.46 6.26
CA TYR A 265 -2.43 -7.32 6.84
C TYR A 265 -1.50 -6.15 7.22
N VAL A 266 -0.31 -6.46 7.78
CA VAL A 266 0.71 -5.45 8.07
C VAL A 266 1.24 -4.84 6.78
N GLY A 267 1.56 -5.66 5.78
CA GLY A 267 2.05 -5.23 4.47
C GLY A 267 1.06 -4.33 3.73
N ASP A 268 -0.20 -4.75 3.62
CA ASP A 268 -1.27 -4.02 2.94
C ASP A 268 -1.52 -2.65 3.57
N THR A 269 -1.64 -2.61 4.90
CA THR A 269 -1.92 -1.36 5.61
C THR A 269 -0.73 -0.41 5.55
N LEU A 270 0.50 -0.93 5.63
CA LEU A 270 1.71 -0.13 5.49
C LEU A 270 1.86 0.41 4.06
N LEU A 271 1.55 -0.40 3.05
CA LEU A 271 1.57 0.02 1.64
C LEU A 271 0.50 1.08 1.37
N PHE A 272 -0.66 0.98 2.01
CA PHE A 272 -1.70 2.00 1.93
C PHE A 272 -1.29 3.29 2.64
N ALA A 273 -0.63 3.19 3.79
CA ALA A 273 -0.02 4.35 4.47
C ALA A 273 1.03 5.02 3.57
N ALA A 274 1.89 4.24 2.92
CA ALA A 274 2.88 4.75 1.98
C ALA A 274 2.22 5.44 0.78
N THR A 275 1.22 4.80 0.16
CA THR A 275 0.41 5.33 -0.94
C THR A 275 -0.19 6.69 -0.59
N ALA A 276 -0.75 6.82 0.62
CA ALA A 276 -1.26 8.08 1.14
C ALA A 276 -0.20 9.18 1.20
N LEU A 277 0.99 8.88 1.74
CA LEU A 277 2.09 9.84 1.85
C LEU A 277 2.59 10.26 0.46
N LEU A 278 2.69 9.31 -0.47
CA LEU A 278 3.16 9.55 -1.83
C LEU A 278 2.22 10.41 -2.66
N ALA A 279 0.92 10.43 -2.33
CA ALA A 279 -0.08 11.26 -3.02
C ALA A 279 0.24 12.77 -2.97
N ALA A 280 1.03 13.22 -1.99
CA ALA A 280 1.51 14.60 -1.91
C ALA A 280 2.84 14.87 -2.65
N SER A 281 3.46 13.86 -3.28
CA SER A 281 4.76 14.05 -3.96
C SER A 281 4.65 15.07 -5.09
N GLY A 282 5.63 15.98 -5.16
CA GLY A 282 5.63 17.09 -6.13
C GLY A 282 4.49 18.09 -5.93
N ALA A 283 4.02 18.25 -4.70
CA ALA A 283 3.19 19.38 -4.27
C ALA A 283 4.10 20.51 -3.75
N ASP A 284 4.75 21.21 -4.68
CA ASP A 284 5.28 22.56 -4.46
C ASP A 284 4.17 23.58 -4.73
#